data_AF-A0A960NTJ5-F1
#
_entry.id   AF-A0A960NTJ5-F1
#
_cell.length_a   1.000
_cell.length_b   1.000
_cell.length_c   1.000
_cell.angle_alpha   90.00
_cell.angle_beta   90.00
_cell.angle_gamma   90.00
#
_symmetry.space_group_name_H-M   'P 1'
#
loop_
_entity.id
_entity.type
_entity.pdbx_description
1 polymer ?
#
loop_
_entity_poly.entity_id
_entity_poly.type
_entity_poly.pdbx_seq_one_letter_code
_entity_poly.pdbx_strand_id
1 'polypeptide(L)'
;MSNFDSDGSSDADWNDRGDLAWNEFDWERYLREQDETINRYIAYYENFLNHPQRIDEVARHMGWDDAQWDAQETAPTGEFNGQDNAVEDYGIEPDVYTPHKNPIFISTRGLYLRARRAWELLAASPQKVPQELAMSYLSALHEGDSLTQQAVHALEFGDYAMAISLFK
;
A
#
# COMPACT_ATOMS: atom_id res chain seq x y z
N MET A 1 -19.70 2.93 53.20
CA MET A 1 -18.31 2.79 52.74
C MET A 1 -18.33 2.18 51.35
N SER A 2 -17.99 2.97 50.34
CA SER A 2 -17.28 2.52 49.14
C SER A 2 -16.96 3.78 48.32
N ASN A 3 -15.82 4.39 48.62
CA ASN A 3 -15.18 5.33 47.71
C ASN A 3 -14.91 4.58 46.41
N PHE A 4 -15.40 5.11 45.28
CA PHE A 4 -14.92 4.70 43.98
C PHE A 4 -13.83 5.70 43.62
N ASP A 5 -12.61 5.42 44.07
CA ASP A 5 -11.41 6.16 43.65
C ASP A 5 -11.16 5.82 42.17
N SER A 6 -11.76 6.62 41.29
CA SER A 6 -11.54 6.59 39.85
C SER A 6 -10.38 7.52 39.50
N ASP A 7 -9.21 7.29 40.10
CA ASP A 7 -7.94 7.84 39.64
C ASP A 7 -7.01 6.67 39.34
N GLY A 8 -7.11 6.18 38.10
CA GLY A 8 -6.39 5.03 37.58
C GLY A 8 -5.84 5.31 36.20
N SER A 9 -4.95 6.32 36.11
CA SER A 9 -3.79 6.34 35.22
C SER A 9 -4.00 5.88 33.76
N SER A 10 -4.61 6.73 32.93
CA SER A 10 -4.55 6.60 31.45
C SER A 10 -3.53 7.55 30.79
N ASP A 11 -2.88 8.41 31.56
CA ASP A 11 -2.02 9.48 31.02
C ASP A 11 -0.51 9.15 31.03
N ALA A 12 -0.11 7.97 31.52
CA ALA A 12 1.30 7.61 31.69
C ALA A 12 1.92 6.83 30.51
N ASP A 13 1.13 6.16 29.67
CA ASP A 13 1.65 5.24 28.64
C ASP A 13 1.79 5.87 27.24
N TRP A 14 1.43 7.14 27.06
CA TRP A 14 1.63 7.85 25.79
C TRP A 14 3.02 8.47 25.65
N ASN A 15 3.76 8.61 26.74
CA ASN A 15 5.09 9.24 26.76
C ASN A 15 6.25 8.26 26.52
N ASP A 16 5.97 6.96 26.42
CA ASP A 16 6.98 5.91 26.19
C ASP A 16 6.93 5.34 24.76
N ARG A 17 6.32 6.08 23.82
CA ARG A 17 6.59 5.87 22.39
C ARG A 17 7.90 6.58 22.10
N GLY A 18 9.00 5.82 22.20
CA GLY A 18 10.36 6.30 21.94
C GLY A 18 10.48 7.08 20.62
N ASP A 19 11.63 7.75 20.44
CA ASP A 19 12.08 8.63 19.33
C ASP A 19 11.82 8.15 17.88
N LEU A 20 11.12 7.05 17.67
CA LEU A 20 10.86 6.36 16.42
C LEU A 20 9.35 6.37 16.04
N ALA A 21 8.69 7.51 16.16
CA ALA A 21 7.34 7.69 15.61
C ALA A 21 7.39 8.79 14.55
N TRP A 22 7.06 8.42 13.30
CA TRP A 22 6.90 9.39 12.21
C TRP A 22 5.96 10.51 12.63
N ASN A 23 6.41 11.75 12.44
CA ASN A 23 5.56 12.92 12.64
C ASN A 23 4.63 13.12 11.42
N GLU A 24 3.72 14.09 11.51
CA GLU A 24 2.76 14.38 10.42
C GLU A 24 3.45 14.68 9.08
N PHE A 25 4.58 15.38 9.10
CA PHE A 25 5.33 15.72 7.89
C PHE A 25 5.97 14.47 7.27
N ASP A 26 6.49 13.55 8.08
CA ASP A 26 7.01 12.27 7.62
C ASP A 26 5.90 11.45 6.95
N TRP A 27 4.71 11.40 7.54
CA TRP A 27 3.54 10.76 6.95
C TRP A 27 3.09 11.41 5.64
N GLU A 28 3.05 12.74 5.57
CA GLU A 28 2.66 13.44 4.35
C GLU A 28 3.66 13.15 3.22
N ARG A 29 4.95 13.19 3.52
CA ARG A 29 6.00 12.84 2.57
C ARG A 29 5.84 11.40 2.08
N TYR A 30 5.69 10.46 3.00
CA TYR A 30 5.48 9.06 2.67
C TYR A 30 4.25 8.85 1.78
N LEU A 31 3.11 9.46 2.11
CA LEU A 31 1.87 9.31 1.33
C LEU A 31 2.02 9.86 -0.09
N ARG A 32 2.75 10.97 -0.27
CA ARG A 32 3.09 11.49 -1.61
C ARG A 32 3.99 10.53 -2.39
N GLU A 33 4.99 9.96 -1.73
CA GLU A 33 5.87 8.93 -2.34
C GLU A 33 5.09 7.64 -2.70
N GLN A 34 4.07 7.28 -1.91
CA GLN A 34 3.15 6.19 -2.25
C GLN A 34 2.31 6.50 -3.48
N ASP A 35 1.77 7.71 -3.60
CA ASP A 35 1.05 8.13 -4.81
C ASP A 35 1.96 8.10 -6.06
N GLU A 36 3.22 8.51 -5.93
CA GLU A 36 4.21 8.40 -7.00
C GLU A 36 4.46 6.94 -7.39
N THR A 37 4.54 6.04 -6.41
CA THR A 37 4.74 4.60 -6.62
C THR A 37 3.54 3.98 -7.37
N ILE A 38 2.31 4.36 -7.00
CA ILE A 38 1.09 3.93 -7.71
C ILE A 38 1.10 4.44 -9.17
N ASN A 39 1.47 5.71 -9.40
CA ASN A 39 1.55 6.25 -10.76
C ASN A 39 2.67 5.57 -11.58
N ARG A 40 3.79 5.20 -10.94
CA ARG A 40 4.87 4.43 -11.57
C ARG A 40 4.39 3.04 -12.01
N TYR A 41 3.64 2.35 -11.15
CA TYR A 41 2.98 1.08 -11.52
C TYR A 41 2.08 1.25 -12.75
N ILE A 42 1.22 2.28 -12.77
CA ILE A 42 0.35 2.56 -13.93
C ILE A 42 1.18 2.79 -15.20
N ALA A 43 2.26 3.55 -15.12
CA ALA A 43 3.11 3.83 -16.27
C ALA A 43 3.71 2.54 -16.87
N TYR A 44 4.24 1.64 -16.03
CA TYR A 44 4.71 0.33 -16.51
C TYR A 44 3.56 -0.51 -17.06
N TYR A 45 2.41 -0.52 -16.38
CA TYR A 45 1.25 -1.29 -16.81
C TYR A 45 0.76 -0.87 -18.20
N GLU A 46 0.76 0.42 -18.53
CA GLU A 46 0.43 0.91 -19.87
C GLU A 46 1.48 0.53 -20.91
N ASN A 47 2.77 0.61 -20.56
CA ASN A 47 3.85 0.22 -21.46
C ASN A 47 3.76 -1.25 -21.89
N PHE A 48 3.24 -2.12 -21.00
CA PHE A 48 3.07 -3.54 -21.23
C PHE A 48 1.62 -3.93 -21.55
N LEU A 49 0.75 -2.99 -21.96
CA LEU A 49 -0.69 -3.24 -22.12
C LEU A 49 -1.01 -4.45 -23.02
N ASN A 50 -0.21 -4.63 -24.09
CA ASN A 50 -0.35 -5.70 -25.07
C ASN A 50 0.53 -6.93 -24.79
N HIS A 51 1.27 -6.94 -23.68
CA HIS A 51 2.13 -8.06 -23.31
C HIS A 51 1.31 -9.17 -22.63
N PRO A 52 1.44 -10.45 -23.03
CA PRO A 52 0.71 -11.55 -22.39
C PRO A 52 1.02 -11.71 -20.89
N GLN A 53 2.26 -11.40 -20.49
CA GLN A 53 2.74 -11.44 -19.10
C GLN A 53 2.88 -10.02 -18.56
N ARG A 54 1.87 -9.17 -18.77
CA ARG A 54 1.92 -7.76 -18.37
C ARG A 54 2.19 -7.57 -16.89
N ILE A 55 1.55 -8.36 -16.03
CA ILE A 55 1.67 -8.23 -14.58
C ILE A 55 3.09 -8.59 -14.13
N ASP A 56 3.65 -9.68 -14.67
CA ASP A 56 5.00 -10.15 -14.34
C ASP A 56 6.06 -9.13 -14.80
N GLU A 57 5.93 -8.57 -16.01
CA GLU A 57 6.83 -7.51 -16.46
C GLU A 57 6.76 -6.25 -15.59
N VAL A 58 5.55 -5.85 -15.18
CA VAL A 58 5.39 -4.73 -14.24
C VAL A 58 6.03 -5.05 -12.90
N ALA A 59 5.85 -6.25 -12.36
CA ALA A 59 6.47 -6.67 -11.10
C ALA A 59 8.00 -6.62 -11.17
N ARG A 60 8.59 -7.13 -12.27
CA ARG A 60 10.04 -7.05 -12.54
C ARG A 60 10.53 -5.60 -12.59
N HIS A 61 9.78 -4.72 -13.25
CA HIS A 61 10.11 -3.29 -13.33
C HIS A 61 9.89 -2.53 -12.02
N MET A 62 9.00 -3.01 -11.16
CA MET A 62 8.77 -2.47 -9.81
C MET A 62 9.76 -3.03 -8.77
N GLY A 63 10.61 -3.98 -9.15
CA GLY A 63 11.57 -4.64 -8.24
C GLY A 63 10.90 -5.64 -7.29
N TRP A 64 9.72 -6.14 -7.62
CA TRP A 64 8.98 -7.12 -6.81
C TRP A 64 9.36 -8.58 -7.09
N ASP A 65 10.16 -8.80 -8.14
CA ASP A 65 10.62 -10.13 -8.58
C ASP A 65 11.93 -10.56 -7.88
N ASP A 66 12.57 -9.64 -7.14
CA ASP A 66 13.79 -9.93 -6.41
C ASP A 66 13.46 -10.53 -5.03
N ALA A 67 14.21 -11.56 -4.64
CA ALA A 67 14.21 -12.21 -3.31
C ALA A 67 14.51 -11.26 -2.12
N GLN A 68 14.53 -9.95 -2.35
CA GLN A 68 14.64 -8.90 -1.34
C GLN A 68 13.37 -8.79 -0.49
N TRP A 69 12.19 -9.14 -1.02
CA TRP A 69 10.97 -9.22 -0.20
C TRP A 69 11.08 -10.31 0.87
N ASP A 70 11.64 -11.47 0.52
CA ASP A 70 11.90 -12.57 1.46
C ASP A 70 13.05 -12.24 2.43
N ALA A 71 13.99 -11.37 2.03
CA ALA A 71 15.16 -11.03 2.82
C ALA A 71 14.84 -10.14 4.04
N GLN A 72 13.68 -9.48 4.08
CA GLN A 72 13.28 -8.66 5.23
C GLN A 72 12.80 -9.52 6.43
N GLU A 73 12.50 -10.81 6.22
CA GLU A 73 12.24 -11.78 7.30
C GLU A 73 13.51 -12.48 7.83
N THR A 74 14.64 -12.37 7.11
CA THR A 74 15.92 -12.96 7.52
C THR A 74 16.98 -11.89 7.62
N ALA A 75 16.92 -11.04 8.64
CA ALA A 75 18.14 -10.40 9.14
C ALA A 75 19.07 -11.52 9.64
N PRO A 76 20.22 -11.78 9.02
CA PRO A 76 21.15 -12.75 9.57
C PRO A 76 21.77 -12.13 10.81
N THR A 77 21.52 -12.74 11.97
CA THR A 77 22.38 -12.61 13.15
C THR A 77 23.73 -13.26 12.82
N GLY A 78 24.53 -12.58 11.99
CA GLY A 78 25.85 -13.02 11.57
C GLY A 78 26.92 -12.27 12.35
N GLU A 79 27.56 -12.96 13.28
CA GLU A 79 28.77 -12.50 13.95
C GLU A 79 29.87 -12.13 12.94
N PHE A 80 30.42 -10.93 13.15
CA PHE A 80 31.63 -10.29 12.65
C PHE A 80 32.65 -11.15 11.85
N ASN A 81 33.11 -10.65 10.70
CA ASN A 81 34.49 -10.83 10.28
C ASN A 81 34.98 -9.58 9.53
N GLY A 82 35.96 -8.89 10.13
CA GLY A 82 36.43 -7.60 9.66
C GLY A 82 37.33 -7.69 8.43
N GLN A 83 37.11 -6.79 7.48
CA GLN A 83 38.17 -6.08 6.74
C GLN A 83 37.58 -4.94 5.89
N ASP A 84 37.85 -3.72 6.36
CA ASP A 84 37.86 -2.41 5.70
C ASP A 84 37.39 -2.32 4.23
N ASN A 85 36.14 -1.86 4.09
CA ASN A 85 35.78 -0.76 3.19
C ASN A 85 34.59 -0.04 3.83
N ALA A 86 34.89 0.96 4.67
CA ALA A 86 33.89 1.86 5.23
C ALA A 86 33.34 2.77 4.11
N VAL A 87 32.42 2.24 3.31
CA VAL A 87 31.30 3.06 2.88
C VAL A 87 30.49 3.25 4.16
N GLU A 88 30.39 4.49 4.63
CA GLU A 88 29.46 4.87 5.69
C GLU A 88 28.06 4.44 5.22
N ASP A 89 27.65 3.24 5.62
CA ASP A 89 26.27 2.80 5.60
C ASP A 89 25.56 3.66 6.66
N TYR A 90 25.24 4.89 6.27
CA TYR A 90 24.33 5.75 7.02
C TYR A 90 23.05 4.95 7.16
N GLY A 91 22.83 4.45 8.37
CA GLY A 91 21.75 3.57 8.76
C GLY A 91 20.51 3.72 7.89
N ILE A 92 20.33 2.76 6.99
CA ILE A 92 18.99 2.44 6.52
C ILE A 92 18.31 1.87 7.75
N GLU A 93 17.69 2.74 8.55
CA GLU A 93 16.69 2.31 9.52
C GLU A 93 15.78 1.33 8.78
N PRO A 94 15.52 0.13 9.35
CA PRO A 94 14.71 -0.87 8.68
C PRO A 94 13.39 -0.23 8.27
N ASP A 95 13.24 -0.07 6.97
CA ASP A 95 12.23 0.80 6.39
C ASP A 95 10.85 0.29 6.82
N VAL A 96 10.14 1.07 7.65
CA VAL A 96 8.95 0.60 8.39
C VAL A 96 7.97 -0.04 7.41
N TYR A 97 7.62 -1.30 7.66
CA TYR A 97 6.62 -1.98 6.85
C TYR A 97 5.27 -1.31 7.04
N THR A 98 4.61 -1.06 5.93
CA THR A 98 3.33 -0.39 5.86
C THR A 98 2.49 -1.12 4.83
N PRO A 99 1.17 -1.30 5.05
CA PRO A 99 0.32 -2.00 4.09
C PRO A 99 0.38 -1.42 2.67
N HIS A 100 0.70 -0.13 2.52
CA HIS A 100 0.82 0.52 1.22
C HIS A 100 2.04 0.07 0.41
N LYS A 101 3.05 -0.55 1.04
CA LYS A 101 4.20 -1.18 0.35
C LYS A 101 3.85 -2.53 -0.27
N ASN A 102 2.73 -3.15 0.10
CA ASN A 102 2.32 -4.43 -0.47
C ASN A 102 2.08 -4.28 -1.99
N PRO A 103 2.72 -5.10 -2.84
CA PRO A 103 2.49 -5.14 -4.28
C PRO A 103 1.00 -5.24 -4.70
N ILE A 104 0.20 -6.01 -3.95
CA ILE A 104 -1.24 -6.17 -4.17
C ILE A 104 -1.98 -4.87 -3.88
N PHE A 105 -1.59 -4.14 -2.83
CA PHE A 105 -2.14 -2.82 -2.54
C PHE A 105 -1.87 -1.85 -3.70
N ILE A 106 -0.59 -1.72 -4.10
CA ILE A 106 -0.14 -0.78 -5.13
C ILE A 106 -0.79 -1.11 -6.47
N SER A 107 -0.75 -2.39 -6.88
CA SER A 107 -1.31 -2.82 -8.16
C SER A 107 -2.81 -2.60 -8.23
N THR A 108 -3.55 -2.92 -7.16
CA THR A 108 -5.00 -2.74 -7.16
C THR A 108 -5.40 -1.27 -7.17
N ARG A 109 -4.76 -0.44 -6.33
CA ARG A 109 -4.96 1.02 -6.35
C ARG A 109 -4.66 1.60 -7.72
N GLY A 110 -3.59 1.15 -8.36
CA GLY A 110 -3.21 1.55 -9.72
C GLY A 110 -4.27 1.20 -10.76
N LEU A 111 -4.78 -0.04 -10.72
CA LEU A 111 -5.82 -0.51 -11.65
C LEU A 111 -7.14 0.25 -11.49
N TYR A 112 -7.62 0.47 -10.26
CA TYR A 112 -8.83 1.26 -10.01
C TYR A 112 -8.65 2.73 -10.41
N LEU A 113 -7.50 3.33 -10.10
CA LEU A 113 -7.20 4.70 -10.50
C LEU A 113 -7.18 4.85 -12.02
N ARG A 114 -6.59 3.90 -12.74
CA ARG A 114 -6.60 3.85 -14.20
C ARG A 114 -8.03 3.69 -14.74
N ALA A 115 -8.79 2.75 -14.22
CA ALA A 115 -10.18 2.50 -14.64
C ALA A 115 -11.06 3.74 -14.41
N ARG A 116 -10.91 4.40 -13.27
CA ARG A 116 -11.62 5.64 -12.93
C ARG A 116 -11.25 6.78 -13.88
N ARG A 117 -9.96 7.03 -14.13
CA ARG A 117 -9.49 8.06 -15.08
C ARG A 117 -10.04 7.82 -16.50
N ALA A 118 -10.00 6.57 -16.97
CA ALA A 118 -10.56 6.19 -18.26
C ALA A 118 -12.08 6.41 -18.32
N TRP A 119 -12.78 6.07 -17.24
CA TRP A 119 -14.22 6.29 -17.11
C TRP A 119 -14.58 7.79 -17.12
N GLU A 120 -13.89 8.60 -16.33
CA GLU A 120 -14.11 10.05 -16.27
C GLU A 120 -13.94 10.70 -17.65
N LEU A 121 -12.91 10.29 -18.41
CA LEU A 121 -12.70 10.77 -19.79
C LEU A 121 -13.84 10.37 -20.75
N LEU A 122 -14.39 9.17 -20.60
CA LEU A 122 -15.52 8.70 -21.42
C LEU A 122 -16.83 9.39 -21.03
N ALA A 123 -17.10 9.48 -19.72
CA ALA A 123 -18.31 10.05 -19.14
C ALA A 123 -18.37 11.59 -19.25
N ALA A 124 -17.24 12.26 -19.50
CA ALA A 124 -17.19 13.71 -19.77
C ALA A 124 -18.01 14.12 -21.01
N SER A 125 -18.32 13.18 -21.91
CA SER A 125 -19.16 13.43 -23.09
C SER A 125 -20.57 12.85 -22.89
N PRO A 126 -21.61 13.67 -22.65
CA PRO A 126 -22.98 13.19 -22.44
C PRO A 126 -23.56 12.38 -23.60
N GLN A 127 -23.04 12.58 -24.83
CA GLN A 127 -23.48 11.82 -26.01
C GLN A 127 -22.95 10.37 -26.02
N LYS A 128 -21.89 10.07 -25.26
CA LYS A 128 -21.25 8.74 -25.25
C LYS A 128 -21.84 7.83 -24.16
N VAL A 129 -22.24 8.41 -23.03
CA VAL A 129 -22.68 7.65 -21.85
C VAL A 129 -23.97 8.27 -21.29
N PRO A 130 -25.08 7.51 -21.23
CA PRO A 130 -26.29 7.96 -20.53
C PRO A 130 -26.00 8.28 -19.06
N GLN A 131 -26.61 9.33 -18.52
CA GLN A 131 -26.33 9.81 -17.15
C GLN A 131 -26.57 8.75 -16.06
N GLU A 132 -27.62 7.94 -16.19
CA GLU A 132 -27.89 6.86 -15.23
C GLU A 132 -26.77 5.81 -15.21
N LEU A 133 -26.22 5.47 -16.38
CA LEU A 133 -25.07 4.58 -16.50
C LEU A 133 -23.79 5.24 -15.99
N ALA A 134 -23.63 6.55 -16.24
CA ALA A 134 -22.52 7.35 -15.74
C ALA A 134 -22.37 7.22 -14.22
N MET A 135 -23.49 7.41 -13.51
CA MET A 135 -23.56 7.37 -12.05
C MET A 135 -23.45 5.95 -11.49
N SER A 136 -24.19 4.99 -12.05
CA SER A 136 -24.20 3.61 -11.53
C SER A 136 -22.84 2.94 -11.65
N TYR A 137 -22.16 3.11 -12.78
CA TYR A 137 -20.82 2.54 -12.99
C TYR A 137 -19.75 3.25 -12.13
N LEU A 138 -19.86 4.56 -11.92
CA LEU A 138 -18.97 5.27 -10.99
C LEU A 138 -19.14 4.77 -9.54
N SER A 139 -20.39 4.54 -9.10
CA SER A 139 -20.67 3.95 -7.78
C SER A 139 -20.06 2.56 -7.66
N ALA A 140 -20.28 1.71 -8.67
CA ALA A 140 -19.74 0.35 -8.69
C ALA A 140 -18.19 0.34 -8.67
N LEU A 141 -17.53 1.25 -9.40
CA LEU A 141 -16.08 1.40 -9.35
C LEU A 141 -15.58 1.81 -7.96
N HIS A 142 -16.27 2.75 -7.31
CA HIS A 142 -15.90 3.22 -5.97
C HIS A 142 -16.11 2.14 -4.90
N GLU A 143 -17.24 1.43 -4.95
CA GLU A 143 -17.53 0.31 -4.07
C GLU A 143 -16.50 -0.81 -4.25
N GLY A 144 -16.14 -1.13 -5.50
CA GLY A 144 -15.10 -2.12 -5.79
C GLY A 144 -13.72 -1.75 -5.23
N ASP A 145 -13.31 -0.48 -5.37
CA ASP A 145 -12.04 0.01 -4.80
C ASP A 145 -12.04 -0.13 -3.27
N SER A 146 -13.14 0.25 -2.62
CA SER A 146 -13.31 0.13 -1.16
C SER A 146 -13.28 -1.33 -0.68
N LEU A 147 -14.04 -2.23 -1.33
CA LEU A 147 -14.07 -3.65 -0.98
C LEU A 147 -12.70 -4.30 -1.16
N THR A 148 -11.98 -3.93 -2.23
CA THR A 148 -10.66 -4.50 -2.46
C THR A 148 -9.65 -4.03 -1.43
N GLN A 149 -9.66 -2.77 -1.02
CA GLN A 149 -8.78 -2.29 0.05
C GLN A 149 -9.05 -3.04 1.36
N GLN A 150 -10.31 -3.25 1.71
CA GLN A 150 -10.68 -4.08 2.86
C GLN A 150 -10.18 -5.53 2.71
N ALA A 151 -10.25 -6.09 1.50
CA ALA A 151 -9.76 -7.44 1.23
C ALA A 151 -8.24 -7.55 1.40
N VAL A 152 -7.48 -6.56 0.92
CA VAL A 152 -6.03 -6.51 1.13
C VAL A 152 -5.71 -6.42 2.62
N HIS A 153 -6.41 -5.56 3.37
CA HIS A 153 -6.23 -5.51 4.83
C HIS A 153 -6.57 -6.85 5.51
N ALA A 154 -7.64 -7.52 5.09
CA ALA A 154 -7.97 -8.85 5.60
C ALA A 154 -6.85 -9.87 5.32
N LEU A 155 -6.21 -9.81 4.14
CA LEU A 155 -5.03 -10.63 3.83
C LEU A 155 -3.85 -10.32 4.76
N GLU A 156 -3.55 -9.04 5.02
CA GLU A 156 -2.48 -8.61 5.93
C GLU A 156 -2.69 -9.13 7.36
N PHE A 157 -3.95 -9.25 7.80
CA PHE A 157 -4.30 -9.80 9.10
C PHE A 157 -4.46 -11.34 9.12
N GLY A 158 -4.28 -12.01 7.98
CA GLY A 158 -4.41 -13.47 7.86
C GLY A 158 -5.85 -13.98 7.82
N ASP A 159 -6.86 -13.11 7.68
CA ASP A 159 -8.27 -13.52 7.51
C ASP A 159 -8.59 -13.78 6.03
N TYR A 160 -8.17 -14.95 5.56
CA TYR A 160 -8.39 -15.37 4.18
C TYR A 160 -9.88 -15.53 3.83
N ALA A 161 -10.73 -15.88 4.79
CA ALA A 161 -12.16 -16.07 4.54
C ALA A 161 -12.86 -14.74 4.26
N MET A 162 -12.55 -13.71 5.05
CA MET A 162 -13.00 -12.34 4.82
C MET A 162 -12.45 -11.80 3.50
N ALA A 163 -11.15 -11.96 3.24
CA ALA A 163 -10.53 -11.51 1.99
C ALA A 163 -11.21 -12.13 0.76
N ILE A 164 -11.40 -13.45 0.74
CA ILE A 164 -12.09 -14.14 -0.37
C ILE A 164 -13.54 -13.66 -0.51
N SER A 165 -14.22 -13.36 0.59
CA SER A 165 -15.61 -12.89 0.54
C SER A 165 -15.73 -11.48 -0.03
N LEU A 166 -14.73 -10.62 0.20
CA LEU A 166 -14.68 -9.26 -0.32
C LEU A 166 -14.24 -9.18 -1.79
N PHE A 167 -13.49 -10.17 -2.28
CA PHE A 167 -13.08 -10.27 -3.69
C PHE A 167 -14.13 -10.88 -4.63
N LYS A 168 -15.19 -11.50 -4.09
CA LYS A 168 -16.27 -12.14 -4.87
C LYS A 168 -17.26 -11.14 -5.42
#